data_AF-A0A9D8VRV0-F1
#
_entry.id   AF-A0A9D8VRV0-F1
#
_cell.length_a   1.000
_cell.length_b   1.000
_cell.length_c   1.000
_cell.angle_alpha   90.00
_cell.angle_beta   90.00
_cell.angle_gamma   90.00
#
_symmetry.space_group_name_H-M   'P 1'
#
loop_
_entity.id
_entity.type
_entity.pdbx_description
1 polymer ?
#
loop_
_entity_poly.entity_id
_entity_poly.type
_entity_poly.pdbx_seq_one_letter_code
_entity_poly.pdbx_strand_id
1 'polypeptide(L)'
;MIMTSNALSITPQKDQLTALFAVPILKRIERESQDEYAEMQQAFELMGWGNLPDQLKIEINDDVKFMVEELKGRFSSCDPFVKRRRDSIHYWVSCFQDGICTLNAAIKALKVKPL
;
A
#
# COMPACT_ATOMS: atom_id res chain seq x y z
N MET A 1 -30.44 3.29 63.79
CA MET A 1 -29.91 4.60 63.34
C MET A 1 -29.02 4.31 62.14
N ILE A 2 -29.53 4.50 60.92
CA ILE A 2 -28.84 4.11 59.68
C ILE A 2 -27.92 5.27 59.28
N MET A 3 -26.62 5.02 59.22
CA MET A 3 -25.60 5.98 58.78
C MET A 3 -25.65 6.07 57.25
N THR A 4 -26.00 7.26 56.74
CA THR A 4 -25.87 7.60 55.32
C THR A 4 -24.40 7.89 55.00
N SER A 5 -23.77 7.06 54.17
CA SER A 5 -22.45 7.37 53.60
C SER A 5 -22.64 8.06 52.25
N ASN A 6 -22.37 9.37 52.23
CA ASN A 6 -22.38 10.20 51.03
C ASN A 6 -21.22 9.86 50.10
N ALA A 7 -21.52 9.93 48.81
CA ALA A 7 -20.62 9.79 47.67
C ALA A 7 -19.39 10.69 47.74
N LEU A 8 -18.28 10.22 47.16
CA LEU A 8 -17.34 10.97 46.31
C LEU A 8 -16.42 9.94 45.62
N SER A 9 -16.89 9.37 44.52
CA SER A 9 -16.04 8.58 43.61
C SER A 9 -15.26 9.59 42.75
N ILE A 10 -14.02 9.85 43.13
CA ILE A 10 -13.15 10.77 42.40
C ILE A 10 -12.30 9.96 41.42
N THR A 11 -12.31 10.43 40.17
CA THR A 11 -11.44 10.12 39.01
C THR A 11 -11.83 8.97 38.06
N PRO A 12 -12.16 9.36 36.82
CA PRO A 12 -11.50 8.81 35.64
C PRO A 12 -10.98 9.96 34.77
N GLN A 13 -9.66 10.23 34.77
CA GLN A 13 -9.07 11.26 33.90
C GLN A 13 -7.82 10.81 33.14
N LYS A 14 -7.51 9.50 33.12
CA LYS A 14 -6.33 9.00 32.39
C LYS A 14 -6.59 8.73 30.90
N ASP A 15 -7.83 8.39 30.52
CA ASP A 15 -8.15 8.00 29.13
C ASP A 15 -8.38 9.17 28.16
N GLN A 16 -8.81 10.33 28.66
CA GLN A 16 -9.13 11.47 27.79
C GLN A 16 -7.90 12.13 27.17
N LEU A 17 -6.76 12.15 27.89
CA LEU A 17 -5.52 12.74 27.39
C LEU A 17 -4.91 11.90 26.26
N THR A 18 -4.92 10.58 26.38
CA THR A 18 -4.45 9.65 25.34
C THR A 18 -5.30 9.76 24.07
N ALA A 19 -6.62 9.89 24.20
CA ALA A 19 -7.51 10.12 23.06
C ALA A 19 -7.23 11.46 22.36
N LEU A 20 -6.93 12.52 23.12
CA LEU A 20 -6.66 13.86 22.56
C LEU A 20 -5.40 13.89 21.67
N PHE A 21 -4.36 13.12 22.01
CA PHE A 21 -3.14 13.00 21.22
C PHE A 21 -3.21 11.92 20.13
N ALA A 22 -3.95 10.83 20.36
CA ALA A 22 -4.06 9.75 19.38
C ALA A 22 -4.94 10.13 18.18
N VAL A 23 -6.04 10.87 18.39
CA VAL A 23 -6.98 11.21 17.31
C VAL A 23 -6.33 12.02 16.18
N PRO A 24 -5.53 13.08 16.43
CA PRO A 24 -4.82 13.80 15.37
C PRO A 24 -3.83 12.92 14.61
N ILE A 25 -3.13 12.00 15.30
CA ILE A 25 -2.17 11.08 14.69
C ILE A 25 -2.91 10.08 13.78
N LEU A 26 -3.99 9.47 14.27
CA LEU A 26 -4.80 8.54 13.48
C LEU A 26 -5.40 9.21 12.25
N LYS A 27 -5.91 10.45 12.37
CA LYS A 27 -6.40 11.24 11.23
C LYS A 27 -5.31 11.52 10.20
N ARG A 28 -4.08 11.77 10.65
CA ARG A 28 -2.94 11.97 9.77
C ARG A 28 -2.59 10.68 9.03
N ILE A 29 -2.50 9.56 9.74
CA ILE A 29 -2.24 8.23 9.16
C ILE A 29 -3.32 7.88 8.13
N GLU A 30 -4.59 8.10 8.47
CA GLU A 30 -5.72 7.87 7.56
C GLU A 30 -5.56 8.68 6.26
N ARG A 31 -5.28 9.98 6.37
CA ARG A 31 -5.05 10.84 5.19
C ARG A 31 -3.86 10.39 4.36
N GLU A 32 -2.71 10.15 5.00
CA GLU A 32 -1.51 9.68 4.33
C GLU A 32 -1.77 8.35 3.60
N SER A 33 -2.52 7.43 4.21
CA SER A 33 -2.88 6.16 3.57
C SER A 33 -3.83 6.33 2.37
N GLN A 34 -4.76 7.29 2.43
CA GLN A 34 -5.64 7.61 1.31
C GLN A 34 -4.87 8.22 0.15
N ASP A 35 -3.96 9.14 0.45
CA ASP A 35 -3.13 9.80 -0.56
C ASP A 35 -2.18 8.78 -1.24
N GLU A 36 -1.54 7.91 -0.47
CA GLU A 36 -0.70 6.83 -0.99
C GLU A 36 -1.48 5.85 -1.85
N TYR A 37 -2.68 5.45 -1.41
CA TYR A 37 -3.55 4.58 -2.19
C TYR A 37 -3.99 5.23 -3.51
N ALA A 38 -4.34 6.52 -3.47
CA ALA A 38 -4.74 7.27 -4.66
C ALA A 38 -3.59 7.43 -5.66
N GLU A 39 -2.38 7.77 -5.20
CA GLU A 39 -1.19 7.86 -6.05
C GLU A 39 -0.88 6.51 -6.70
N MET A 40 -0.99 5.42 -5.93
CA MET A 40 -0.74 4.08 -6.43
C MET A 40 -1.78 3.65 -7.48
N GLN A 41 -3.07 3.92 -7.24
CA GLN A 41 -4.11 3.59 -8.21
C GLN A 41 -3.93 4.39 -9.51
N GLN A 42 -3.56 5.66 -9.42
CA GLN A 42 -3.20 6.48 -10.60
C GLN A 42 -1.98 5.90 -11.34
N ALA A 43 -0.97 5.41 -10.61
CA ALA A 43 0.19 4.74 -11.19
C ALA A 43 -0.22 3.49 -12.00
N PHE A 44 -1.08 2.63 -11.44
CA PHE A 44 -1.61 1.48 -12.16
C PHE A 44 -2.46 1.88 -13.37
N GLU A 45 -3.27 2.92 -13.28
CA GLU A 45 -4.07 3.43 -14.39
C GLU A 45 -3.20 3.94 -15.54
N LEU A 46 -2.14 4.69 -15.24
CA LEU A 46 -1.19 5.21 -16.23
C LEU A 46 -0.54 4.07 -17.04
N MET A 47 -0.31 2.93 -16.41
CA MET A 47 0.29 1.74 -17.03
C MET A 47 -0.74 0.85 -17.78
N GLY A 48 -2.03 1.19 -17.75
CA GLY A 48 -3.09 0.34 -18.29
C GLY A 48 -3.41 -0.88 -17.42
N TRP A 49 -3.01 -0.84 -16.15
CA TRP A 49 -3.09 -1.92 -15.17
C TRP A 49 -4.12 -1.64 -14.05
N GLY A 50 -4.98 -0.63 -14.23
CA GLY A 50 -5.99 -0.24 -13.25
C GLY A 50 -6.95 -1.37 -12.85
N ASN A 51 -7.22 -2.30 -13.78
CA ASN A 51 -8.14 -3.44 -13.58
C ASN A 51 -7.44 -4.72 -13.10
N LEU A 52 -6.15 -4.69 -12.77
CA LEU A 52 -5.48 -5.86 -12.22
C LEU A 52 -6.05 -6.23 -10.85
N PRO A 53 -6.13 -7.53 -10.51
CA PRO A 53 -6.48 -7.98 -9.16
C PRO A 53 -5.51 -7.42 -8.12
N ASP A 54 -6.04 -7.07 -6.94
CA ASP A 54 -5.25 -6.49 -5.85
C ASP A 54 -4.04 -7.35 -5.46
N GLN A 55 -4.20 -8.67 -5.48
CA GLN A 55 -3.13 -9.63 -5.18
C GLN A 55 -1.92 -9.45 -6.11
N LEU A 56 -2.17 -9.18 -7.40
CA LEU A 56 -1.12 -8.95 -8.37
C LEU A 56 -0.54 -7.54 -8.21
N LYS A 57 -1.39 -6.53 -7.99
CA LYS A 57 -0.96 -5.15 -7.72
C LYS A 57 -0.04 -5.06 -6.50
N ILE A 58 -0.33 -5.80 -5.43
CA ILE A 58 0.50 -5.86 -4.23
C ILE A 58 1.89 -6.41 -4.56
N GLU A 59 1.97 -7.50 -5.34
CA GLU A 59 3.23 -8.17 -5.66
C GLU A 59 4.19 -7.30 -6.50
N ILE A 60 3.67 -6.40 -7.33
CA ILE A 60 4.47 -5.51 -8.19
C ILE A 60 4.46 -4.05 -7.72
N ASN A 61 3.92 -3.76 -6.53
CA ASN A 61 3.65 -2.40 -6.07
C ASN A 61 4.89 -1.50 -6.11
N ASP A 62 5.98 -1.96 -5.50
CA ASP A 62 7.23 -1.23 -5.43
C ASP A 62 7.83 -1.03 -6.83
N ASP A 63 7.76 -2.06 -7.69
CA ASP A 63 8.27 -1.96 -9.05
C ASP A 63 7.51 -0.88 -9.85
N VAL A 64 6.18 -0.86 -9.76
CA VAL A 64 5.35 0.16 -10.43
C VAL A 64 5.65 1.55 -9.92
N LYS A 65 5.83 1.72 -8.61
CA LYS A 65 6.23 3.00 -8.02
C LYS A 65 7.53 3.51 -8.65
N PHE A 66 8.56 2.67 -8.74
CA PHE A 66 9.83 3.06 -9.36
C PHE A 66 9.71 3.31 -10.87
N MET A 67 8.90 2.54 -11.59
CA MET A 67 8.62 2.80 -13.01
C MET A 67 7.97 4.17 -13.22
N VAL A 68 7.03 4.56 -12.36
CA VAL A 68 6.38 5.87 -12.44
C VAL A 68 7.34 7.00 -12.13
N GLU A 69 8.22 6.86 -11.14
CA GLU A 69 9.24 7.88 -10.85
C GLU A 69 10.26 8.02 -11.99
N GLU A 70 10.58 6.92 -12.68
CA GLU A 70 11.37 6.91 -13.92
C GLU A 70 10.62 7.63 -15.07
N LEU A 71 9.33 7.35 -15.27
CA LEU A 71 8.49 8.01 -16.26
C LEU A 71 8.30 9.51 -16.00
N LYS A 72 8.22 9.91 -14.72
CA LYS A 72 8.21 11.32 -14.29
C LYS A 72 9.57 12.02 -14.52
N GLY A 73 10.60 11.28 -14.96
CA GLY A 73 11.93 11.81 -15.28
C GLY A 73 12.78 12.12 -14.04
N ARG A 74 12.45 11.56 -12.87
CA ARG A 74 13.22 11.82 -11.63
C ARG A 74 14.57 11.12 -11.65
N PHE A 75 14.64 9.97 -12.29
CA PHE A 75 15.86 9.23 -12.56
C PHE A 75 15.65 8.35 -13.81
N SER A 76 16.72 7.75 -14.30
CA SER A 76 16.69 6.72 -15.34
C SER A 76 17.59 5.58 -14.89
N SER A 77 17.06 4.36 -14.76
CA SER A 77 17.89 3.22 -14.39
C SER A 77 18.52 2.61 -15.64
N CYS A 78 19.82 2.82 -15.81
CA CYS A 78 20.61 2.16 -16.85
C CYS A 78 21.05 0.73 -16.45
N ASP A 79 20.61 0.25 -15.28
CA ASP A 79 21.02 -1.06 -14.77
C ASP A 79 20.32 -2.22 -15.52
N PRO A 80 21.08 -3.22 -16.03
CA PRO A 80 20.52 -4.35 -16.75
C PRO A 80 19.59 -5.26 -15.92
N PHE A 81 19.71 -5.30 -14.60
CA PHE A 81 18.82 -6.08 -13.74
C PHE A 81 17.48 -5.36 -13.56
N VAL A 82 17.49 -4.04 -13.36
CA VAL A 82 16.26 -3.22 -13.29
C VAL A 82 15.48 -3.31 -14.61
N LYS A 83 16.16 -3.18 -15.75
CA LYS A 83 15.54 -3.36 -17.07
C LYS A 83 14.89 -4.75 -17.20
N ARG A 84 15.62 -5.82 -16.87
CA ARG A 84 15.08 -7.18 -16.93
C ARG A 84 13.90 -7.39 -16.00
N ARG A 85 13.90 -6.78 -14.81
CA ARG A 85 12.78 -6.85 -13.87
C ARG A 85 11.54 -6.20 -14.48
N ARG A 86 11.66 -5.00 -15.04
CA ARG A 86 10.57 -4.31 -15.74
C ARG A 86 10.02 -5.13 -16.90
N ASP A 87 10.89 -5.65 -17.76
CA ASP A 87 10.50 -6.47 -18.91
C ASP A 87 9.75 -7.75 -18.45
N SER A 88 10.21 -8.39 -17.36
CA SER A 88 9.54 -9.54 -16.75
C SER A 88 8.14 -9.19 -16.24
N ILE A 89 7.98 -8.05 -15.56
CA ILE A 89 6.68 -7.57 -15.08
C ILE A 89 5.72 -7.36 -16.23
N HIS A 90 6.13 -6.59 -17.25
CA HIS A 90 5.30 -6.36 -18.43
C HIS A 90 4.88 -7.67 -19.08
N TYR A 91 5.82 -8.61 -19.24
CA TYR A 91 5.53 -9.92 -19.81
C TYR A 91 4.47 -10.69 -19.02
N TRP A 92 4.66 -10.89 -17.72
CA TRP A 92 3.75 -11.71 -16.91
C TRP A 92 2.39 -11.05 -16.68
N VAL A 93 2.36 -9.72 -16.57
CA VAL A 93 1.10 -8.96 -16.50
C VAL A 93 0.33 -9.12 -17.81
N SER A 94 1.00 -8.98 -18.96
CA SER A 94 0.36 -9.16 -20.27
C SER A 94 -0.16 -10.59 -20.42
N CYS A 95 0.66 -11.60 -20.09
CA CYS A 95 0.21 -12.99 -20.12
C CYS A 95 -1.02 -13.25 -19.25
N PHE A 96 -1.14 -12.59 -18.09
CA PHE A 96 -2.32 -12.70 -17.25
C PHE A 96 -3.53 -11.99 -17.89
N GLN A 97 -3.36 -10.77 -18.39
CA GLN A 97 -4.43 -10.00 -19.03
C GLN A 97 -4.97 -10.68 -20.31
N ASP A 98 -4.09 -11.32 -21.07
CA ASP A 98 -4.42 -12.08 -22.28
C ASP A 98 -5.02 -13.47 -21.98
N GLY A 99 -5.11 -13.85 -20.70
CA GLY A 99 -5.62 -15.16 -20.28
C GLY A 99 -4.69 -16.33 -20.59
N ILE A 100 -3.42 -16.07 -20.90
CA ILE A 100 -2.39 -17.07 -21.20
C ILE A 100 -1.95 -17.79 -19.91
N CYS A 101 -1.94 -17.09 -18.77
CA CYS A 101 -1.59 -17.68 -17.48
C CYS A 101 -2.62 -17.37 -16.38
N THR A 102 -2.62 -18.18 -15.32
CA THR A 102 -3.47 -17.95 -14.15
C THR A 102 -2.88 -16.89 -13.23
N LEU A 103 -3.71 -16.25 -12.42
CA LEU A 103 -3.28 -15.27 -11.41
C LEU A 103 -2.16 -15.82 -10.50
N ASN A 104 -2.32 -17.06 -10.02
CA ASN A 104 -1.31 -17.73 -9.18
C ASN A 104 0.02 -17.95 -9.91
N ALA A 105 -0.02 -18.25 -11.22
CA ALA A 105 1.19 -18.42 -12.01
C ALA A 105 1.92 -17.08 -12.18
N ALA A 106 1.20 -16.00 -12.48
CA ALA A 106 1.76 -14.66 -12.59
C ALA A 106 2.40 -14.21 -11.26
N ILE A 107 1.67 -14.33 -10.14
CA ILE A 107 2.19 -13.98 -8.81
C ILE A 107 3.45 -14.79 -8.48
N LYS A 108 3.42 -16.11 -8.70
CA LYS A 108 4.57 -16.97 -8.42
C LYS A 108 5.80 -16.61 -9.26
N ALA A 109 5.60 -16.22 -10.51
CA ALA A 109 6.68 -15.82 -11.41
C ALA A 109 7.26 -14.43 -11.06
N LEU A 110 6.41 -13.54 -10.56
CA LEU A 110 6.79 -12.17 -10.19
C LEU A 110 7.34 -12.04 -8.77
N LYS A 111 7.15 -13.08 -7.96
CA LYS A 111 7.65 -13.12 -6.59
C LYS A 111 9.15 -12.96 -6.50
N VAL A 112 9.59 -11.89 -5.84
CA VAL A 112 11.01 -11.66 -5.56
C VAL A 112 11.48 -12.69 -4.53
N LYS A 113 12.53 -13.45 -4.87
CA LYS A 113 13.14 -14.37 -3.91
C LYS A 113 14.07 -13.57 -2.99
N PRO A 114 14.00 -13.77 -1.67
CA PRO A 114 15.02 -13.23 -0.78
C PRO A 114 16.38 -13.85 -1.16
N LEU A 115 17.42 -13.02 -1.08
CA LEU A 115 18.80 -13.40 -1.32
C LEU A 115 19.31 -14.37 -0.25
#